data_AF-A0A1F2RUH8-F1
#
_entry.id   AF-A0A1F2RUH8-F1
#
_cell.length_a   1.000
_cell.length_b   1.000
_cell.length_c   1.000
_cell.angle_alpha   90.00
_cell.angle_beta   90.00
_cell.angle_gamma   90.00
#
_symmetry.space_group_name_H-M   'P 1'
#
loop_
_entity.id
_entity.type
_entity.pdbx_description
1 polymer ?
#
loop_
_entity_poly.entity_id
_entity_poly.type
_entity_poly.pdbx_seq_one_letter_code
_entity_poly.pdbx_strand_id
1 'polypeptide(L)'
;MAALVVVSGLAATGRLRWLRDGVTTEPAAGEAWTPPRTPWGDPDLQGIYNYGTSTPLQRPPHLADKPVLSDEEAAQLQKELAYRLDRDRRDGGPQADVSRSYNDVWMDPARMRLTSDKRTSLIVDPPNGRLPPRVQRTLTPDEQRARAEQDLSTRRFNTGFMESYRDMDVGNRCIIRRRNEGGGHPYMPAIYNNMAQIFQAPGYVVIYSEMIHFSRIIPVDGRPFLPENVETWLGDPRGRWEGNALVVETRNFLSSAEVGRTGVVYGNANPKTYRIVERFTRVAPDRLHYEVTMSDPETWTQPFTILVPWNLTDEQIYEYQCQETNYDMYHWLHGARERERRGERFDPNAPDARAGDGEG
;
A
#
# COMPACT_ATOMS: atom_id res chain seq x y z
N MET A 1 58.84 -54.86 -2.68
CA MET A 1 59.35 -53.62 -3.30
C MET A 1 58.38 -52.50 -2.98
N ALA A 2 58.92 -51.38 -2.49
CA ALA A 2 58.17 -50.22 -2.03
C ALA A 2 57.52 -49.41 -3.17
N ALA A 3 56.41 -48.74 -2.90
CA ALA A 3 56.27 -47.27 -3.04
C ALA A 3 54.84 -46.78 -2.73
N LEU A 4 54.80 -45.64 -2.04
CA LEU A 4 53.66 -44.76 -1.71
C LEU A 4 52.69 -44.49 -2.88
N VAL A 5 51.39 -44.31 -2.55
CA VAL A 5 50.53 -43.26 -3.15
C VAL A 5 49.48 -42.75 -2.14
N VAL A 6 49.66 -41.50 -1.71
CA VAL A 6 48.71 -40.36 -1.57
C VAL A 6 47.30 -40.57 -0.96
N VAL A 7 47.02 -39.78 0.08
CA VAL A 7 45.68 -39.44 0.59
C VAL A 7 45.03 -38.36 -0.28
N SER A 8 43.84 -38.65 -0.83
CA SER A 8 42.85 -37.72 -1.39
C SER A 8 41.57 -38.54 -1.64
N GLY A 9 40.38 -38.29 -1.06
CA GLY A 9 39.69 -37.03 -0.90
C GLY A 9 38.52 -37.00 -1.89
N LEU A 10 37.38 -37.60 -1.55
CA LEU A 10 36.07 -37.40 -2.21
C LEU A 10 34.96 -38.00 -1.32
N ALA A 11 34.57 -37.25 -0.29
CA ALA A 11 33.30 -37.46 0.39
C ALA A 11 32.29 -36.46 -0.16
N ALA A 12 31.12 -36.97 -0.52
CA ALA A 12 30.05 -36.30 -1.25
C ALA A 12 29.74 -34.89 -0.72
N THR A 13 29.82 -33.92 -1.61
CA THR A 13 29.38 -32.54 -1.42
C THR A 13 27.86 -32.45 -1.35
N GLY A 14 27.39 -31.67 -0.37
CA GLY A 14 26.18 -30.85 -0.54
C GLY A 14 24.86 -31.46 -0.05
N ARG A 15 24.66 -31.54 1.27
CA ARG A 15 23.32 -31.36 1.84
C ARG A 15 23.14 -29.90 2.22
N LEU A 16 22.11 -29.28 1.64
CA LEU A 16 21.62 -27.94 1.94
C LEU A 16 21.55 -27.72 3.45
N ARG A 17 22.22 -26.66 3.89
CA ARG A 17 22.08 -26.09 5.24
C ARG A 17 21.51 -24.68 5.06
N TRP A 18 20.22 -24.62 4.77
CA TRP A 18 19.42 -23.39 4.84
C TRP A 18 18.36 -23.59 5.92
N LEU A 19 18.07 -22.53 6.67
CA LEU A 19 17.38 -22.49 7.97
C LEU A 19 18.35 -22.65 9.16
N ARG A 20 19.14 -21.60 9.37
CA ARG A 20 19.49 -21.18 10.73
C ARG A 20 18.73 -19.90 11.02
N ASP A 21 18.03 -19.95 12.13
CA ASP A 21 17.21 -18.91 12.72
C ASP A 21 17.99 -17.60 12.84
N GLY A 22 17.50 -16.57 12.14
CA GLY A 22 17.73 -15.19 12.47
C GLY A 22 16.52 -14.65 13.21
N VAL A 23 16.21 -15.20 14.39
CA VAL A 23 15.33 -14.50 15.34
C VAL A 23 16.20 -13.42 15.97
N THR A 24 16.27 -12.26 15.32
CA THR A 24 16.75 -11.04 15.96
C THR A 24 15.68 -10.65 16.98
N THR A 25 16.03 -10.80 18.25
CA THR A 25 15.22 -10.36 19.38
C THR A 25 14.91 -8.88 19.23
N GLU A 26 13.63 -8.56 19.20
CA GLU A 26 13.12 -7.21 19.38
C GLU A 26 13.77 -6.59 20.63
N PRO A 27 14.39 -5.39 20.55
CA PRO A 27 14.87 -4.72 21.74
C PRO A 27 13.70 -4.57 22.71
N ALA A 28 13.93 -4.93 23.97
CA ALA A 28 12.97 -4.62 25.02
C ALA A 28 12.61 -3.13 24.98
N ALA A 29 11.34 -2.81 25.24
CA ALA A 29 10.90 -1.44 25.41
C ALA A 29 11.78 -0.76 26.49
N GLY A 30 12.76 0.05 26.07
CA GLY A 30 13.66 0.73 27.02
C GLY A 30 15.06 1.11 26.52
N GLU A 31 15.65 0.39 25.55
CA GLU A 31 16.92 0.87 24.95
C GLU A 31 16.64 1.74 23.73
N ALA A 32 16.97 3.02 23.83
CA ALA A 32 16.84 3.97 22.74
C ALA A 32 17.85 3.62 21.64
N TRP A 33 17.41 2.86 20.65
CA TRP A 33 18.15 2.66 19.41
C TRP A 33 18.51 4.02 18.80
N THR A 34 19.79 4.25 18.57
CA THR A 34 20.27 5.46 17.89
C THR A 34 20.52 5.10 16.43
N PRO A 35 19.74 5.65 15.48
CA PRO A 35 19.96 5.34 14.07
C PRO A 35 21.29 5.90 13.60
N PRO A 36 21.92 5.26 12.60
CA PRO A 36 23.09 5.82 11.93
C PRO A 36 22.79 7.22 11.39
N ARG A 37 23.84 7.99 11.14
CA ARG A 37 23.75 9.33 10.58
C ARG A 37 24.40 9.36 9.20
N THR A 38 23.85 10.15 8.30
CA THR A 38 24.46 10.43 7.01
C THR A 38 25.77 11.21 7.22
N PRO A 39 26.67 11.29 6.21
CA PRO A 39 27.89 12.10 6.30
C PRO A 39 27.66 13.59 6.60
N TRP A 40 26.44 14.10 6.37
CA TRP A 40 26.04 15.49 6.67
C TRP A 40 25.22 15.62 7.96
N GLY A 41 24.99 14.54 8.71
CA GLY A 41 24.43 14.57 10.07
C GLY A 41 22.93 14.29 10.21
N ASP A 42 22.22 14.06 9.12
CA ASP A 42 20.81 13.64 9.17
C ASP A 42 20.68 12.20 9.67
N PRO A 43 19.56 11.81 10.30
CA PRO A 43 19.23 10.39 10.50
C PRO A 43 19.25 9.62 9.16
N ASP A 44 19.94 8.49 9.14
CA ASP A 44 20.10 7.66 7.95
C ASP A 44 18.98 6.60 7.86
N LEU A 45 18.04 6.90 6.97
CA LEU A 45 16.88 6.10 6.59
C LEU A 45 17.11 5.36 5.27
N GLN A 46 18.30 5.43 4.67
CA GLN A 46 18.54 4.78 3.38
C GLN A 46 18.42 3.26 3.48
N GLY A 47 17.86 2.67 2.44
CA GLY A 47 17.65 1.23 2.35
C GLY A 47 16.49 0.87 1.42
N ILE A 48 16.35 -0.43 1.18
CA ILE A 48 15.18 -1.03 0.54
C ILE A 48 14.34 -1.64 1.65
N TYR A 49 13.06 -1.33 1.66
CA TYR A 49 12.12 -1.74 2.70
C TYR A 49 10.92 -2.44 2.09
N ASN A 50 10.47 -3.51 2.73
CA ASN A 50 9.18 -4.15 2.46
C ASN A 50 8.19 -3.79 3.56
N TYR A 51 7.01 -3.27 3.18
CA TYR A 51 5.93 -2.87 4.09
C TYR A 51 4.69 -3.77 4.03
N GLY A 52 4.79 -4.94 3.40
CA GLY A 52 3.71 -5.91 3.30
C GLY A 52 3.36 -6.54 4.65
N THR A 53 2.06 -6.70 4.92
CA THR A 53 1.54 -7.40 6.09
C THR A 53 0.07 -7.79 5.89
N SER A 54 -0.39 -8.82 6.60
CA SER A 54 -1.81 -9.17 6.75
C SER A 54 -2.48 -8.51 7.95
N THR A 55 -1.78 -7.71 8.75
CA THR A 55 -2.42 -6.93 9.82
C THR A 55 -3.47 -6.03 9.18
N PRO A 56 -4.76 -6.14 9.56
CA PRO A 56 -5.83 -5.41 8.89
C PRO A 56 -5.71 -3.91 9.17
N LEU A 57 -6.20 -3.08 8.25
CA LEU A 57 -6.22 -1.63 8.47
C LEU A 57 -7.03 -1.26 9.72
N GLN A 58 -8.28 -1.72 9.76
CA GLN A 58 -9.21 -1.49 10.86
C GLN A 58 -9.32 -2.72 11.75
N ARG A 59 -9.46 -2.49 13.06
CA ARG A 59 -9.67 -3.57 14.03
C ARG A 59 -10.96 -4.31 13.71
N PRO A 60 -10.93 -5.64 13.56
CA PRO A 60 -12.13 -6.43 13.39
C PRO A 60 -13.09 -6.24 14.57
N PRO A 61 -14.43 -6.15 14.35
CA PRO A 61 -15.39 -5.91 15.43
C PRO A 61 -15.33 -6.93 16.57
N HIS A 62 -15.04 -8.19 16.26
CA HIS A 62 -14.91 -9.26 17.26
C HIS A 62 -13.63 -9.14 18.13
N LEU A 63 -12.70 -8.25 17.77
CA LEU A 63 -11.48 -7.94 18.52
C LEU A 63 -11.50 -6.51 19.09
N ALA A 64 -12.65 -5.84 19.16
CA ALA A 64 -12.74 -4.41 19.52
C ALA A 64 -11.92 -4.04 20.78
N ASP A 65 -11.99 -4.86 21.83
CA ASP A 65 -11.33 -4.66 23.12
C ASP A 65 -9.94 -5.33 23.22
N LYS A 66 -9.41 -5.82 22.10
CA LYS A 66 -8.18 -6.60 22.03
C LYS A 66 -7.20 -5.97 21.03
N PRO A 67 -6.39 -5.00 21.45
CA PRO A 67 -5.48 -4.29 20.56
C PRO A 67 -4.29 -5.14 20.10
N VAL A 68 -3.93 -6.17 20.86
CA VAL A 68 -2.79 -7.06 20.61
C VAL A 68 -3.22 -8.51 20.82
N LEU A 69 -2.81 -9.40 19.93
CA LEU A 69 -3.03 -10.84 20.04
C LEU A 69 -1.99 -11.49 20.96
N SER A 70 -2.37 -12.56 21.63
CA SER A 70 -1.40 -13.45 22.28
C SER A 70 -0.54 -14.17 21.24
N ASP A 71 0.57 -14.75 21.67
CA ASP A 71 1.45 -15.54 20.80
C ASP A 71 0.72 -16.72 20.15
N GLU A 72 -0.16 -17.38 20.90
CA GLU A 72 -0.95 -18.50 20.43
C GLU A 72 -1.98 -18.06 19.38
N GLU A 73 -2.67 -16.95 19.63
CA GLU A 73 -3.66 -16.40 18.69
C GLU A 73 -3.02 -15.87 17.42
N ALA A 74 -1.88 -15.19 17.55
CA ALA A 74 -1.11 -14.73 16.41
C ALA A 74 -0.63 -15.92 15.55
N ALA A 75 -0.14 -16.99 16.19
CA ALA A 75 0.27 -18.20 15.50
C ALA A 75 -0.92 -18.92 14.82
N GLN A 76 -2.09 -18.92 15.45
CA GLN A 76 -3.31 -19.49 14.86
C GLN A 76 -3.77 -18.67 13.66
N LEU A 77 -3.85 -17.34 13.78
CA LEU A 77 -4.20 -16.45 12.69
C LEU A 77 -3.21 -16.56 11.53
N GLN A 78 -1.91 -16.69 11.83
CA GLN A 78 -0.87 -16.93 10.81
C GLN A 78 -1.13 -18.22 10.01
N LYS A 79 -1.52 -19.32 10.67
CA LYS A 79 -1.89 -20.57 10.00
C LYS A 79 -3.15 -20.41 9.16
N GLU A 80 -4.16 -19.71 9.69
CA GLU A 80 -5.40 -19.43 8.97
C GLU A 80 -5.18 -18.54 7.75
N LEU A 81 -4.28 -17.56 7.84
CA LEU A 81 -3.89 -16.73 6.70
C LEU A 81 -3.20 -17.58 5.65
N ALA A 82 -2.22 -18.41 6.03
CA ALA A 82 -1.56 -19.32 5.09
C ALA A 82 -2.56 -20.24 4.38
N TYR A 83 -3.60 -20.70 5.08
CA TYR A 83 -4.67 -21.47 4.45
C TYR A 83 -5.62 -20.61 3.60
N ARG A 84 -6.12 -19.47 4.08
CA ARG A 84 -7.15 -18.69 3.35
C ARG A 84 -6.59 -17.95 2.14
N LEU A 85 -5.32 -17.56 2.21
CA LEU A 85 -4.66 -16.77 1.19
C LEU A 85 -4.00 -17.60 0.10
N ASP A 86 -3.91 -18.92 0.29
CA ASP A 86 -3.51 -19.88 -0.74
C ASP A 86 -4.52 -19.87 -1.88
N ARG A 87 -4.03 -19.48 -3.06
CA ARG A 87 -4.82 -19.34 -4.29
C ARG A 87 -4.72 -20.56 -5.20
N ASP A 88 -3.82 -21.51 -4.93
CA ASP A 88 -3.59 -22.71 -5.75
C ASP A 88 -4.62 -23.83 -5.48
N ARG A 89 -5.91 -23.44 -5.49
CA ARG A 89 -7.05 -24.34 -5.25
C ARG A 89 -7.96 -24.39 -6.47
N ARG A 90 -8.45 -25.59 -6.79
CA ARG A 90 -9.37 -25.86 -7.91
C ARG A 90 -10.75 -26.33 -7.43
N ASP A 91 -11.19 -25.80 -6.29
CA ASP A 91 -12.38 -26.19 -5.55
C ASP A 91 -13.63 -25.33 -5.81
N GLY A 92 -13.54 -24.31 -6.67
CA GLY A 92 -14.61 -23.31 -6.89
C GLY A 92 -15.13 -23.22 -8.33
N GLY A 93 -14.70 -24.13 -9.21
CA GLY A 93 -15.07 -24.14 -10.63
C GLY A 93 -14.43 -23.00 -11.45
N PRO A 94 -14.78 -22.89 -12.75
CA PRO A 94 -14.07 -22.02 -13.68
C PRO A 94 -14.02 -20.55 -13.28
N GLN A 95 -15.11 -20.01 -12.72
CA GLN A 95 -15.15 -18.60 -12.31
C GLN A 95 -14.21 -18.33 -11.14
N ALA A 96 -14.18 -19.20 -10.13
CA ALA A 96 -13.27 -19.05 -8.99
C ALA A 96 -11.81 -19.26 -9.41
N ASP A 97 -11.55 -20.15 -10.36
CA ASP A 97 -10.21 -20.38 -10.89
C ASP A 97 -9.67 -19.15 -11.63
N VAL A 98 -10.51 -18.48 -12.43
CA VAL A 98 -10.14 -17.20 -13.07
C VAL A 98 -9.92 -16.10 -12.02
N SER A 99 -10.79 -15.99 -11.01
CA SER A 99 -10.64 -15.01 -9.92
C SER A 99 -9.42 -15.27 -9.02
N ARG A 100 -8.87 -16.50 -9.02
CA ARG A 100 -7.65 -16.91 -8.28
C ARG A 100 -6.48 -17.19 -9.22
N SER A 101 -6.47 -16.57 -10.40
CA SER A 101 -5.49 -16.83 -11.46
C SER A 101 -4.03 -16.56 -11.05
N TYR A 102 -3.79 -15.66 -10.09
CA TYR A 102 -2.47 -15.45 -9.49
C TYR A 102 -2.25 -16.34 -8.27
N ASN A 103 -1.15 -17.08 -8.27
CA ASN A 103 -0.72 -17.93 -7.15
C ASN A 103 0.34 -17.25 -6.26
N ASP A 104 0.84 -17.99 -5.27
CA ASP A 104 1.78 -17.46 -4.26
C ASP A 104 3.14 -17.06 -4.83
N VAL A 105 3.49 -17.48 -6.05
CA VAL A 105 4.70 -16.99 -6.73
C VAL A 105 4.60 -15.51 -7.07
N TRP A 106 3.39 -15.03 -7.36
CA TRP A 106 3.14 -13.64 -7.75
C TRP A 106 2.83 -12.71 -6.58
N MET A 107 2.53 -13.29 -5.41
CA MET A 107 2.11 -12.52 -4.26
C MET A 107 3.27 -12.28 -3.30
N ASP A 108 3.28 -11.13 -2.63
CA ASP A 108 4.35 -10.82 -1.68
C ASP A 108 4.24 -11.73 -0.44
N PRO A 109 5.28 -12.51 -0.08
CA PRO A 109 5.23 -13.41 1.07
C PRO A 109 5.05 -12.68 2.40
N ALA A 110 5.45 -11.39 2.50
CA ALA A 110 5.24 -10.57 3.68
C ALA A 110 3.74 -10.36 3.97
N ARG A 111 2.88 -10.43 2.93
CA ARG A 111 1.42 -10.41 3.10
C ARG A 111 0.92 -11.55 3.99
N MET A 112 1.65 -12.64 4.16
CA MET A 112 1.21 -13.73 5.01
C MET A 112 1.47 -13.45 6.49
N ARG A 113 2.26 -12.43 6.83
CA ARG A 113 2.74 -12.17 8.20
C ARG A 113 1.97 -11.04 8.86
N LEU A 114 1.67 -11.21 10.15
CA LEU A 114 1.29 -10.10 11.00
C LEU A 114 2.51 -9.21 11.30
N THR A 115 2.26 -7.97 11.68
CA THR A 115 3.30 -7.12 12.28
C THR A 115 3.86 -7.78 13.54
N SER A 116 5.15 -7.55 13.82
CA SER A 116 5.87 -8.24 14.91
C SER A 116 5.26 -8.00 16.29
N ASP A 117 4.63 -6.85 16.47
CA ASP A 117 3.93 -6.44 17.69
C ASP A 117 2.51 -7.03 17.82
N LYS A 118 2.09 -7.86 16.86
CA LYS A 118 0.84 -8.65 16.88
C LYS A 118 -0.41 -7.78 17.10
N ARG A 119 -0.35 -6.51 16.68
CA ARG A 119 -1.50 -5.61 16.77
C ARG A 119 -2.65 -6.09 15.89
N THR A 120 -3.87 -5.78 16.29
CA THR A 120 -5.09 -6.18 15.57
C THR A 120 -5.58 -5.14 14.56
N SER A 121 -4.86 -4.02 14.39
CA SER A 121 -5.18 -2.95 13.44
C SER A 121 -3.94 -2.11 13.09
N LEU A 122 -3.81 -1.64 11.84
CA LEU A 122 -2.78 -0.65 11.48
C LEU A 122 -3.13 0.76 11.95
N ILE A 123 -4.42 1.08 12.09
CA ILE A 123 -4.87 2.31 12.78
C ILE A 123 -4.47 2.20 14.25
N VAL A 124 -3.68 3.16 14.71
CA VAL A 124 -3.22 3.30 16.11
C VAL A 124 -3.90 4.44 16.84
N ASP A 125 -4.39 5.43 16.09
CA ASP A 125 -5.20 6.54 16.60
C ASP A 125 -6.38 6.74 15.63
N PRO A 126 -7.65 6.60 16.06
CA PRO A 126 -8.09 6.43 17.44
C PRO A 126 -7.72 5.06 18.05
N PRO A 127 -7.61 4.94 19.39
CA PRO A 127 -7.18 3.71 20.06
C PRO A 127 -8.08 2.49 19.80
N ASN A 128 -9.33 2.71 19.39
CA ASN A 128 -10.25 1.65 18.95
C ASN A 128 -9.80 0.96 17.64
N GLY A 129 -8.77 1.49 16.97
CA GLY A 129 -8.19 0.93 15.77
C GLY A 129 -9.10 0.99 14.56
N ARG A 130 -10.07 1.91 14.53
CA ARG A 130 -11.05 2.02 13.43
C ARG A 130 -11.08 3.43 12.86
N LEU A 131 -11.53 3.56 11.62
CA LEU A 131 -11.69 4.86 10.99
C LEU A 131 -12.69 5.71 11.80
N PRO A 132 -12.43 7.02 11.94
CA PRO A 132 -13.42 7.93 12.49
C PRO A 132 -14.70 7.94 11.66
N PRO A 133 -15.85 8.24 12.28
CA PRO A 133 -17.09 8.50 11.54
C PRO A 133 -16.89 9.57 10.46
N ARG A 134 -17.64 9.44 9.37
CA ARG A 134 -17.68 10.49 8.35
C ARG A 134 -18.49 11.68 8.84
N VAL A 135 -18.09 12.88 8.45
CA VAL A 135 -18.87 14.10 8.71
C VAL A 135 -20.17 14.02 7.91
N GLN A 136 -21.30 14.18 8.60
CA GLN A 136 -22.57 14.40 7.93
C GLN A 136 -22.68 15.87 7.55
N ARG A 137 -22.46 16.16 6.27
CA ARG A 137 -22.66 17.51 5.72
C ARG A 137 -23.46 17.45 4.43
N THR A 138 -24.18 18.53 4.17
CA THR A 138 -24.81 18.75 2.87
C THR A 138 -23.71 18.99 1.84
N LEU A 139 -23.65 18.12 0.84
CA LEU A 139 -22.79 18.33 -0.32
C LEU A 139 -23.33 19.48 -1.16
N THR A 140 -22.44 20.32 -1.66
CA THR A 140 -22.79 21.32 -2.69
C THR A 140 -23.30 20.62 -3.96
N PRO A 141 -24.09 21.30 -4.81
CA PRO A 141 -24.55 20.71 -6.07
C PRO A 141 -23.42 20.15 -6.93
N ASP A 142 -22.24 20.78 -6.91
CA ASP A 142 -21.09 20.36 -7.71
C ASP A 142 -20.48 19.08 -7.16
N GLU A 143 -20.36 18.96 -5.83
CA GLU A 143 -19.91 17.74 -5.18
C GLU A 143 -20.90 16.59 -5.36
N GLN A 144 -22.21 16.85 -5.33
CA GLN A 144 -23.23 15.84 -5.60
C GLN A 144 -23.08 15.30 -7.03
N ARG A 145 -22.93 16.19 -8.02
CA ARG A 145 -22.71 15.80 -9.42
C ARG A 145 -21.42 15.00 -9.58
N ALA A 146 -20.32 15.44 -8.96
CA ALA A 146 -19.04 14.73 -9.03
C ALA A 146 -19.14 13.32 -8.41
N ARG A 147 -19.80 13.16 -7.26
CA ARG A 147 -20.00 11.85 -6.62
C ARG A 147 -20.92 10.95 -7.44
N ALA A 148 -22.01 11.49 -8.01
CA ALA A 148 -22.91 10.73 -8.86
C ALA A 148 -22.20 10.22 -10.12
N GLU A 149 -21.36 11.04 -10.75
CA GLU A 149 -20.56 10.63 -11.91
C GLU A 149 -19.55 9.53 -11.54
N GLN A 150 -18.89 9.64 -10.39
CA GLN A 150 -17.98 8.59 -9.89
C GLN A 150 -18.71 7.26 -9.62
N ASP A 151 -19.93 7.30 -9.08
CA ASP A 151 -20.76 6.11 -8.86
C ASP A 151 -21.16 5.46 -10.19
N LEU A 152 -21.67 6.26 -11.14
CA LEU A 152 -22.02 5.78 -12.49
C LEU A 152 -20.81 5.18 -13.20
N SER A 153 -19.66 5.84 -13.12
CA SER A 153 -18.40 5.36 -13.67
C SER A 153 -17.96 4.03 -13.05
N THR A 154 -18.14 3.88 -11.73
CA THR A 154 -17.89 2.62 -11.03
C THR A 154 -18.82 1.51 -11.47
N ARG A 155 -20.11 1.80 -11.64
CA ARG A 155 -21.09 0.84 -12.16
C ARG A 155 -20.78 0.42 -13.59
N ARG A 156 -20.41 1.37 -14.47
CA ARG A 156 -19.99 1.09 -15.85
C ARG A 156 -18.78 0.15 -15.89
N PHE A 157 -17.77 0.42 -15.06
CA PHE A 157 -16.62 -0.46 -14.91
C PHE A 157 -17.02 -1.83 -14.36
N ASN A 158 -17.83 -1.91 -13.31
CA ASN A 158 -18.18 -3.18 -12.66
C ASN A 158 -19.03 -4.07 -13.57
N THR A 159 -19.90 -3.47 -14.38
CA THR A 159 -20.81 -4.17 -15.29
C THR A 159 -20.23 -4.41 -16.68
N GLY A 160 -19.03 -3.93 -17.01
CA GLY A 160 -18.42 -4.11 -18.35
C GLY A 160 -19.08 -3.27 -19.44
N PHE A 161 -19.62 -2.11 -19.08
CA PHE A 161 -20.20 -1.12 -19.98
C PHE A 161 -19.45 0.22 -19.90
N MET A 162 -18.13 0.18 -19.91
CA MET A 162 -17.35 1.43 -19.96
C MET A 162 -17.69 2.23 -21.22
N GLU A 163 -17.86 3.53 -21.03
CA GLU A 163 -18.09 4.52 -22.08
C GLU A 163 -16.80 5.24 -22.45
N SER A 164 -15.93 5.45 -21.46
CA SER A 164 -14.69 6.20 -21.63
C SER A 164 -13.55 5.54 -20.89
N TYR A 165 -12.31 5.85 -21.31
CA TYR A 165 -11.11 5.53 -20.55
C TYR A 165 -11.18 6.09 -19.11
N ARG A 166 -11.98 7.13 -18.86
CA ARG A 166 -12.19 7.69 -17.52
C ARG A 166 -12.99 6.79 -16.59
N ASP A 167 -13.70 5.79 -17.13
CA ASP A 167 -14.34 4.74 -16.34
C ASP A 167 -13.34 3.72 -15.78
N MET A 168 -12.14 3.69 -16.35
CA MET A 168 -11.02 2.99 -15.79
C MET A 168 -10.30 3.91 -14.79
N ASP A 169 -9.92 3.36 -13.63
CA ASP A 169 -9.15 4.14 -12.66
C ASP A 169 -7.72 4.45 -13.13
N VAL A 170 -7.10 5.42 -12.44
CA VAL A 170 -5.74 5.90 -12.72
C VAL A 170 -4.67 4.82 -12.55
N GLY A 171 -4.92 3.78 -11.73
CA GLY A 171 -4.02 2.66 -11.52
C GLY A 171 -4.04 1.67 -12.68
N ASN A 172 -5.23 1.30 -13.15
CA ASN A 172 -5.41 0.47 -14.35
C ASN A 172 -4.92 1.17 -15.62
N ARG A 173 -4.94 2.51 -15.64
CA ARG A 173 -4.34 3.34 -16.70
C ARG A 173 -2.83 3.56 -16.54
N CYS A 174 -2.22 2.97 -15.52
CA CYS A 174 -0.79 3.05 -15.23
C CYS A 174 -0.25 4.49 -15.11
N ILE A 175 -1.07 5.42 -14.62
CA ILE A 175 -0.66 6.81 -14.38
C ILE A 175 -0.08 6.93 -12.97
N ILE A 176 -0.85 6.42 -12.01
CA ILE A 176 -0.47 6.39 -10.62
C ILE A 176 -1.19 5.23 -9.94
N ARG A 177 -0.53 4.53 -9.01
CA ARG A 177 -1.25 3.49 -8.26
C ARG A 177 -2.32 4.11 -7.37
N ARG A 178 -3.40 3.36 -7.20
CA ARG A 178 -4.60 3.83 -6.50
C ARG A 178 -4.33 4.13 -5.03
N ARG A 179 -5.32 4.78 -4.41
CA ARG A 179 -5.55 4.77 -2.97
C ARG A 179 -5.18 3.42 -2.36
N ASN A 180 -4.29 3.44 -1.38
CA ASN A 180 -4.03 2.34 -0.46
C ASN A 180 -3.31 1.14 -1.06
N GLU A 181 -2.67 1.28 -2.22
CA GLU A 181 -1.88 0.21 -2.81
C GLU A 181 -0.58 0.75 -3.39
N GLY A 182 0.51 0.02 -3.12
CA GLY A 182 1.82 0.09 -3.75
C GLY A 182 2.14 1.35 -4.55
N GLY A 183 2.61 2.39 -3.86
CA GLY A 183 3.15 3.60 -4.46
C GLY A 183 2.25 4.83 -4.46
N GLY A 184 0.97 4.70 -4.06
CA GLY A 184 0.14 5.85 -3.65
C GLY A 184 0.51 6.37 -2.26
N HIS A 185 0.05 7.59 -1.90
CA HIS A 185 0.17 8.11 -0.53
C HIS A 185 -1.20 8.09 0.16
N PRO A 186 -1.30 7.54 1.39
CA PRO A 186 -0.24 6.92 2.18
C PRO A 186 0.27 5.57 1.63
N TYR A 187 1.49 5.17 2.02
CA TYR A 187 2.06 3.86 1.68
C TYR A 187 1.40 2.75 2.50
N MET A 188 0.50 2.02 1.86
CA MET A 188 -0.34 1.00 2.48
C MET A 188 0.05 -0.40 1.98
N PRO A 189 0.01 -1.43 2.84
CA PRO A 189 0.24 -2.81 2.42
C PRO A 189 -0.77 -3.24 1.35
N ALA A 190 -0.24 -3.85 0.29
CA ALA A 190 -0.96 -4.46 -0.82
C ALA A 190 -0.65 -5.97 -0.88
N ILE A 191 -1.35 -6.68 -1.77
CA ILE A 191 -1.19 -8.12 -1.95
C ILE A 191 0.16 -8.51 -2.59
N TYR A 192 0.80 -7.59 -3.32
CA TYR A 192 2.13 -7.75 -3.93
C TYR A 192 2.81 -6.38 -4.11
N ASN A 193 4.11 -6.41 -4.39
CA ASN A 193 4.96 -5.26 -4.70
C ASN A 193 5.00 -4.17 -3.63
N ASN A 194 5.24 -4.59 -2.38
CA ASN A 194 5.31 -3.70 -1.22
C ASN A 194 6.72 -3.16 -0.96
N MET A 195 7.57 -3.05 -1.98
CA MET A 195 8.91 -2.49 -1.78
C MET A 195 8.95 -0.98 -1.99
N ALA A 196 9.74 -0.32 -1.16
CA ALA A 196 10.14 1.07 -1.34
C ALA A 196 11.63 1.24 -1.03
N GLN A 197 12.31 2.07 -1.81
CA GLN A 197 13.70 2.43 -1.60
C GLN A 197 13.83 3.89 -1.21
N ILE A 198 14.54 4.15 -0.13
CA ILE A 198 14.82 5.49 0.37
C ILE A 198 16.23 5.89 -0.06
N PHE A 199 16.33 7.01 -0.76
CA PHE A 199 17.58 7.69 -1.08
C PHE A 199 17.64 9.02 -0.31
N GLN A 200 18.83 9.40 0.15
CA GLN A 200 19.03 10.68 0.80
C GLN A 200 20.17 11.45 0.13
N ALA A 201 19.97 12.76 0.03
CA ALA A 201 20.99 13.72 -0.36
C ALA A 201 20.86 14.95 0.54
N PRO A 202 21.89 15.81 0.66
CA PRO A 202 21.75 17.07 1.36
C PRO A 202 20.54 17.87 0.82
N GLY A 203 19.59 18.19 1.69
CA GLY A 203 18.38 18.96 1.34
C GLY A 203 17.23 18.16 0.71
N TYR A 204 17.40 16.85 0.44
CA TYR A 204 16.35 16.02 -0.17
C TYR A 204 16.30 14.59 0.37
N VAL A 205 15.09 14.06 0.47
CA VAL A 205 14.83 12.62 0.61
C VAL A 205 14.01 12.18 -0.59
N VAL A 206 14.36 11.05 -1.21
CA VAL A 206 13.59 10.47 -2.31
C VAL A 206 13.09 9.10 -1.89
N ILE A 207 11.79 8.86 -2.02
CA ILE A 207 11.19 7.55 -1.78
C ILE A 207 10.72 7.01 -3.13
N TYR A 208 11.41 5.99 -3.62
CA TYR A 208 11.06 5.25 -4.83
C TYR A 208 10.19 4.06 -4.46
N SER A 209 8.99 3.96 -5.04
CA SER A 209 8.12 2.80 -4.86
C SER A 209 8.28 1.83 -6.03
N GLU A 210 8.34 0.53 -5.73
CA GLU A 210 8.40 -0.52 -6.75
C GLU A 210 7.24 -0.42 -7.74
N MET A 211 6.02 -0.38 -7.21
CA MET A 211 4.82 -0.39 -8.02
C MET A 211 4.54 0.99 -8.65
N ILE A 212 4.32 0.99 -9.98
CA ILE A 212 4.21 2.19 -10.85
C ILE A 212 5.46 3.08 -10.84
N HIS A 213 6.61 2.57 -10.36
CA HIS A 213 7.93 3.22 -10.45
C HIS A 213 7.96 4.70 -10.02
N PHE A 214 7.11 5.08 -9.06
CA PHE A 214 6.96 6.47 -8.65
C PHE A 214 8.09 6.90 -7.71
N SER A 215 8.78 7.98 -8.06
CA SER A 215 9.81 8.63 -7.22
C SER A 215 9.26 9.87 -6.56
N ARG A 216 9.01 9.81 -5.26
CA ARG A 216 8.58 10.97 -4.47
C ARG A 216 9.79 11.77 -4.00
N ILE A 217 9.95 12.99 -4.50
CA ILE A 217 11.02 13.91 -4.09
C ILE A 217 10.52 14.79 -2.95
N ILE A 218 11.19 14.74 -1.80
CA ILE A 218 10.81 15.45 -0.56
C ILE A 218 11.92 16.44 -0.20
N PRO A 219 11.75 17.74 -0.49
CA PRO A 219 12.65 18.77 0.02
C PRO A 219 12.63 18.82 1.55
N VAL A 220 13.81 18.88 2.18
CA VAL A 220 13.98 19.01 3.64
C VAL A 220 14.71 20.28 4.06
N ASP A 221 14.87 21.22 3.13
CA ASP A 221 15.64 22.46 3.29
C ASP A 221 14.81 23.65 3.78
N GLY A 222 13.57 23.43 4.20
CA GLY A 222 12.68 24.46 4.74
C GLY A 222 12.09 25.40 3.69
N ARG A 223 12.24 25.11 2.39
CA ARG A 223 11.59 25.90 1.33
C ARG A 223 10.06 25.88 1.48
N PRO A 224 9.36 26.97 1.10
CA PRO A 224 7.91 27.01 1.22
C PRO A 224 7.22 25.98 0.30
N PHE A 225 5.98 25.65 0.62
CA PHE A 225 5.10 24.94 -0.29
C PHE A 225 4.83 25.76 -1.56
N LEU A 226 4.44 25.07 -2.62
CA LEU A 226 3.88 25.69 -3.82
C LEU A 226 2.62 26.50 -3.46
N PRO A 227 2.29 27.54 -4.26
CA PRO A 227 1.03 28.25 -4.13
C PRO A 227 -0.16 27.28 -4.15
N GLU A 228 -1.22 27.55 -3.36
CA GLU A 228 -2.34 26.61 -3.15
C GLU A 228 -3.11 26.26 -4.44
N ASN A 229 -3.03 27.11 -5.47
CA ASN A 229 -3.64 26.89 -6.77
C ASN A 229 -2.79 26.04 -7.73
N VAL A 230 -1.62 25.58 -7.29
CA VAL A 230 -0.76 24.66 -8.04
C VAL A 230 -0.91 23.27 -7.44
N GLU A 231 -1.69 22.43 -8.12
CA GLU A 231 -1.99 21.06 -7.71
C GLU A 231 -1.06 20.05 -8.41
N THR A 232 -0.76 18.93 -7.75
CA THR A 232 0.06 17.84 -8.31
C THR A 232 -0.55 16.48 -7.96
N TRP A 233 -0.25 15.45 -8.77
CA TRP A 233 -0.87 14.12 -8.64
C TRP A 233 -0.82 13.53 -7.23
N LEU A 234 0.30 13.67 -6.51
CA LEU A 234 0.48 13.17 -5.14
C LEU A 234 0.69 14.27 -4.11
N GLY A 235 0.34 15.50 -4.46
CA GLY A 235 0.57 16.66 -3.61
C GLY A 235 2.04 17.10 -3.58
N ASP A 236 2.24 18.26 -2.97
CA ASP A 236 3.53 18.92 -2.76
C ASP A 236 4.05 18.59 -1.35
N PRO A 237 5.08 17.73 -1.20
CA PRO A 237 5.61 17.34 0.09
C PRO A 237 6.66 18.33 0.61
N ARG A 238 6.67 18.58 1.92
CA ARG A 238 7.77 19.27 2.61
C ARG A 238 8.17 18.50 3.85
N GLY A 239 9.45 18.15 3.91
CA GLY A 239 10.03 17.41 5.01
C GLY A 239 10.78 18.31 5.98
N ARG A 240 10.92 17.83 7.21
CA ARG A 240 11.79 18.40 8.25
C ARG A 240 12.24 17.28 9.19
N TRP A 241 13.37 17.49 9.87
CA TRP A 241 13.85 16.55 10.88
C TRP A 241 13.35 16.94 12.27
N GLU A 242 12.71 16.00 12.96
CA GLU A 242 12.32 16.13 14.38
C GLU A 242 13.01 15.02 15.18
N GLY A 243 14.16 15.36 15.77
CA GLY A 243 15.03 14.39 16.44
C GLY A 243 15.61 13.37 15.45
N ASN A 244 15.15 12.12 15.54
CA ASN A 244 15.57 11.01 14.69
C ASN A 244 14.56 10.68 13.56
N ALA A 245 13.50 11.48 13.42
CA ALA A 245 12.43 11.20 12.47
C ALA A 245 12.37 12.24 11.36
N LEU A 246 12.14 11.77 10.14
CA LEU A 246 11.72 12.61 9.02
C LEU A 246 10.22 12.83 9.14
N VAL A 247 9.78 14.07 9.32
CA VAL A 247 8.37 14.45 9.32
C VAL A 247 8.05 15.14 8.01
N VAL A 248 7.06 14.64 7.27
CA VAL A 248 6.68 15.11 5.94
C VAL A 248 5.23 15.56 5.96
N GLU A 249 4.97 16.83 5.70
CA GLU A 249 3.63 17.33 5.46
C GLU A 249 3.37 17.41 3.96
N THR A 250 2.20 16.96 3.51
CA THR A 250 1.82 17.04 2.08
C THR A 250 0.40 17.56 1.91
N ARG A 251 0.27 18.44 0.91
CA ARG A 251 -0.95 19.17 0.53
C ARG A 251 -0.97 19.40 -0.98
N ASN A 252 -1.94 20.18 -1.51
CA ASN A 252 -2.05 20.50 -2.94
C ASN A 252 -2.23 19.26 -3.85
N PHE A 253 -3.06 18.31 -3.42
CA PHE A 253 -3.38 17.13 -4.22
C PHE A 253 -4.28 17.49 -5.40
N LEU A 254 -4.03 16.87 -6.56
CA LEU A 254 -4.84 17.04 -7.77
C LEU A 254 -6.30 16.63 -7.54
N SER A 255 -7.23 17.46 -8.02
CA SER A 255 -8.65 17.20 -7.89
C SER A 255 -9.11 15.90 -8.57
N SER A 256 -9.97 15.14 -7.88
CA SER A 256 -10.55 13.90 -8.40
C SER A 256 -11.43 14.09 -9.64
N ALA A 257 -11.99 15.29 -9.84
CA ALA A 257 -12.89 15.59 -10.97
C ALA A 257 -12.18 15.55 -12.34
N GLU A 258 -10.86 15.70 -12.36
CA GLU A 258 -10.08 15.79 -13.60
C GLU A 258 -9.50 14.44 -14.04
N VAL A 259 -9.38 13.48 -13.11
CA VAL A 259 -8.53 12.29 -13.29
C VAL A 259 -9.30 10.99 -13.62
N GLY A 260 -10.60 10.94 -13.33
CA GLY A 260 -11.51 9.81 -13.66
C GLY A 260 -12.11 9.13 -12.43
N ARG A 261 -12.49 7.86 -12.59
CA ARG A 261 -13.26 7.06 -11.61
C ARG A 261 -12.76 7.13 -10.16
N THR A 262 -11.44 7.08 -9.96
CA THR A 262 -10.84 7.14 -8.62
C THR A 262 -9.88 8.32 -8.53
N GLY A 263 -10.12 9.22 -7.58
CA GLY A 263 -9.17 10.28 -7.23
C GLY A 263 -7.89 9.75 -6.57
N VAL A 264 -6.99 10.67 -6.25
CA VAL A 264 -5.63 10.39 -5.72
C VAL A 264 -5.53 10.43 -4.19
N VAL A 265 -6.59 10.86 -3.49
CA VAL A 265 -6.62 11.00 -2.03
C VAL A 265 -7.40 9.87 -1.35
N TYR A 266 -6.97 9.49 -0.14
CA TYR A 266 -7.56 8.42 0.66
C TYR A 266 -9.06 8.64 0.92
N GLY A 267 -9.84 7.55 0.92
CA GLY A 267 -11.21 7.56 1.43
C GLY A 267 -12.21 8.50 0.73
N ASN A 268 -11.97 8.90 -0.52
CA ASN A 268 -12.78 9.92 -1.22
C ASN A 268 -12.88 11.24 -0.43
N ALA A 269 -11.78 11.61 0.25
CA ALA A 269 -11.61 12.92 0.87
C ALA A 269 -11.68 14.05 -0.17
N ASN A 270 -11.83 15.29 0.29
CA ASN A 270 -11.72 16.46 -0.56
C ASN A 270 -10.22 16.82 -0.75
N PRO A 271 -9.66 16.74 -1.97
CA PRO A 271 -8.24 17.00 -2.22
C PRO A 271 -7.76 18.40 -1.76
N LYS A 272 -8.66 19.39 -1.72
CA LYS A 272 -8.34 20.77 -1.32
C LYS A 272 -8.11 20.90 0.19
N THR A 273 -8.87 20.16 0.98
CA THR A 273 -8.81 20.19 2.46
C THR A 273 -8.05 19.00 3.05
N TYR A 274 -7.78 17.97 2.25
CA TYR A 274 -7.02 16.80 2.65
C TYR A 274 -5.54 17.16 2.91
N ARG A 275 -5.04 16.73 4.05
CA ARG A 275 -3.64 16.87 4.47
C ARG A 275 -3.15 15.54 5.01
N ILE A 276 -1.89 15.23 4.76
CA ILE A 276 -1.20 14.11 5.40
C ILE A 276 0.06 14.62 6.09
N VAL A 277 0.30 14.10 7.28
CA VAL A 277 1.56 14.28 8.01
C VAL A 277 2.12 12.89 8.25
N GLU A 278 3.23 12.61 7.59
CA GLU A 278 3.94 11.35 7.67
C GLU A 278 5.17 11.50 8.56
N ARG A 279 5.53 10.44 9.25
CA ARG A 279 6.69 10.38 10.12
C ARG A 279 7.42 9.06 9.90
N PHE A 280 8.65 9.15 9.41
CA PHE A 280 9.52 8.01 9.16
C PHE A 280 10.60 7.98 10.25
N THR A 281 10.60 6.94 11.08
CA THR A 281 11.54 6.79 12.19
C THR A 281 12.23 5.44 12.13
N ARG A 282 13.56 5.40 12.03
CA ARG A 282 14.31 4.13 12.09
C ARG A 282 14.44 3.69 13.54
N VAL A 283 13.64 2.69 13.93
CA VAL A 283 13.47 2.25 15.32
C VAL A 283 14.32 1.05 15.69
N ALA A 284 14.86 0.35 14.70
CA ALA A 284 15.80 -0.76 14.88
C ALA A 284 16.77 -0.82 13.67
N PRO A 285 17.82 -1.66 13.71
CA PRO A 285 18.73 -1.85 12.58
C PRO A 285 18.01 -2.22 11.27
N ASP A 286 16.96 -3.04 11.38
CA ASP A 286 16.19 -3.67 10.32
C ASP A 286 14.75 -3.13 10.19
N ARG A 287 14.39 -2.07 10.92
CA ARG A 287 12.99 -1.60 10.99
C ARG A 287 12.86 -0.08 11.00
N LEU A 288 11.97 0.38 10.13
CA LEU A 288 11.49 1.75 10.01
C LEU A 288 10.00 1.77 10.37
N HIS A 289 9.60 2.65 11.29
CA HIS A 289 8.19 2.94 11.51
C HIS A 289 7.76 4.06 10.56
N TYR A 290 6.79 3.76 9.70
CA TYR A 290 6.06 4.74 8.92
C TYR A 290 4.72 5.01 9.61
N GLU A 291 4.63 6.18 10.24
CA GLU A 291 3.38 6.69 10.81
C GLU A 291 2.80 7.74 9.86
N VAL A 292 1.50 7.71 9.64
CA VAL A 292 0.82 8.70 8.81
C VAL A 292 -0.49 9.13 9.44
N THR A 293 -0.58 10.42 9.76
CA THR A 293 -1.81 11.07 10.20
C THR A 293 -2.48 11.70 8.99
N MET A 294 -3.72 11.29 8.74
CA MET A 294 -4.56 11.82 7.67
C MET A 294 -5.65 12.70 8.26
N SER A 295 -5.86 13.86 7.66
CA SER A 295 -6.92 14.78 8.06
C SER A 295 -7.67 15.33 6.85
N ASP A 296 -8.99 15.36 6.96
CA ASP A 296 -9.88 16.13 6.11
C ASP A 296 -11.15 16.44 6.91
N PRO A 297 -11.32 17.70 7.39
CA PRO A 297 -12.45 18.08 8.22
C PRO A 297 -13.80 18.03 7.47
N GLU A 298 -13.78 17.90 6.15
CA GLU A 298 -15.00 17.73 5.36
C GLU A 298 -15.43 16.27 5.20
N THR A 299 -14.55 15.32 5.55
CA THR A 299 -14.77 13.89 5.34
C THR A 299 -14.83 13.12 6.64
N TRP A 300 -13.94 13.35 7.61
CA TRP A 300 -13.90 12.64 8.89
C TRP A 300 -14.11 13.58 10.08
N THR A 301 -14.73 13.09 11.15
CA THR A 301 -14.99 13.88 12.36
C THR A 301 -13.73 14.27 13.12
N GLN A 302 -12.61 13.58 12.87
CA GLN A 302 -11.29 13.87 13.41
C GLN A 302 -10.20 13.26 12.52
N PRO A 303 -8.94 13.71 12.62
CA PRO A 303 -7.81 13.02 12.01
C PRO A 303 -7.66 11.58 12.54
N PHE A 304 -6.95 10.74 11.80
CA PHE A 304 -6.59 9.40 12.26
C PHE A 304 -5.18 9.04 11.80
N THR A 305 -4.51 8.18 12.57
CA THR A 305 -3.12 7.78 12.34
C THR A 305 -3.01 6.28 12.11
N ILE A 306 -2.30 5.93 11.04
CA ILE A 306 -1.89 4.56 10.73
C ILE A 306 -0.40 4.42 11.03
N LEU A 307 0.03 3.26 11.53
CA LEU A 307 1.44 2.91 11.63
C LEU A 307 1.68 1.59 10.89
N VAL A 308 2.54 1.66 9.88
CA VAL A 308 2.98 0.52 9.05
C VAL A 308 4.47 0.27 9.31
N PRO A 309 4.87 -0.89 9.85
CA PRO A 309 6.26 -1.26 9.95
C PRO A 309 6.84 -1.56 8.57
N TRP A 310 7.97 -0.91 8.25
CA TRP A 310 8.77 -1.12 7.06
C TRP A 310 10.00 -1.93 7.47
N ASN A 311 10.14 -3.12 6.91
CA ASN A 311 11.23 -4.04 7.23
C ASN A 311 12.33 -3.91 6.20
N LEU A 312 13.56 -3.65 6.63
CA LEU A 312 14.72 -3.56 5.77
C LEU A 312 14.96 -4.92 5.10
N THR A 313 15.28 -4.91 3.82
CA THR A 313 15.60 -6.11 3.03
C THR A 313 16.83 -5.88 2.17
N ASP A 314 17.52 -6.96 1.83
CA ASP A 314 18.62 -7.01 0.85
C ASP A 314 18.14 -7.44 -0.54
N GLU A 315 16.83 -7.60 -0.72
CA GLU A 315 16.20 -7.84 -2.02
C GLU A 315 16.34 -6.63 -2.95
N GLN A 316 16.19 -6.91 -4.26
CA GLN A 316 16.27 -5.89 -5.30
C GLN A 316 14.87 -5.52 -5.78
N ILE A 317 14.64 -4.22 -5.98
CA ILE A 317 13.44 -3.75 -6.68
C ILE A 317 13.63 -3.96 -8.18
N TYR A 318 12.70 -4.70 -8.80
CA TYR A 318 12.66 -4.92 -10.24
C TYR A 318 11.80 -3.88 -10.95
N GLU A 319 11.93 -3.80 -12.26
CA GLU A 319 11.10 -2.92 -13.08
C GLU A 319 9.62 -3.32 -12.98
N TYR A 320 8.77 -2.36 -12.62
CA TYR A 320 7.33 -2.51 -12.71
C TYR A 320 6.82 -1.89 -14.02
N GLN A 321 6.68 -2.73 -15.04
CA GLN A 321 6.24 -2.29 -16.36
C GLN A 321 4.72 -2.48 -16.53
N CYS A 322 3.95 -1.47 -16.14
CA CYS A 322 2.48 -1.52 -16.19
C CYS A 322 1.91 -1.33 -17.60
N GLN A 323 2.62 -0.63 -18.49
CA GLN A 323 2.11 -0.26 -19.81
C GLN A 323 2.37 -1.36 -20.86
N GLU A 324 3.46 -2.12 -20.71
CA GLU A 324 3.80 -3.16 -21.68
C GLU A 324 2.74 -4.26 -21.68
N THR A 325 2.16 -4.51 -22.85
CA THR A 325 1.06 -5.47 -23.05
C THR A 325 -0.23 -5.20 -22.27
N ASN A 326 -0.40 -4.00 -21.69
CA ASN A 326 -1.68 -3.61 -21.10
C ASN A 326 -2.67 -3.19 -22.18
N TYR A 327 -3.44 -4.16 -22.66
CA TYR A 327 -4.53 -3.96 -23.61
C TYR A 327 -5.90 -3.88 -22.94
N ASP A 328 -5.96 -3.83 -21.60
CA ASP A 328 -7.22 -3.90 -20.86
C ASP A 328 -8.15 -2.76 -21.24
N MET A 329 -7.63 -1.53 -21.33
CA MET A 329 -8.45 -0.38 -21.72
C MET A 329 -9.11 -0.58 -23.07
N TYR A 330 -8.37 -1.12 -24.05
CA TYR A 330 -8.91 -1.45 -25.37
C TYR A 330 -9.93 -2.59 -25.28
N HIS A 331 -9.59 -3.70 -24.64
CA HIS A 331 -10.45 -4.88 -24.53
C HIS A 331 -11.78 -4.57 -23.85
N TRP A 332 -11.76 -3.80 -22.76
CA TRP A 332 -12.98 -3.45 -22.06
C TRP A 332 -13.87 -2.49 -22.85
N LEU A 333 -13.29 -1.46 -23.47
CA LEU A 333 -14.06 -0.53 -24.30
C LEU A 333 -14.65 -1.24 -25.53
N HIS A 334 -13.84 -2.07 -26.20
CA HIS A 334 -14.30 -2.89 -27.31
C HIS A 334 -15.40 -3.87 -26.89
N GLY A 335 -15.22 -4.56 -25.75
CA GLY A 335 -16.23 -5.45 -25.17
C GLY A 335 -17.55 -4.75 -24.89
N ALA A 336 -17.51 -3.55 -24.33
CA ALA A 336 -18.70 -2.73 -24.10
C ALA A 336 -19.41 -2.39 -25.43
N ARG A 337 -18.67 -1.98 -26.47
CA ARG A 337 -19.25 -1.67 -27.80
C ARG A 337 -19.86 -2.91 -28.47
N GLU A 338 -19.23 -4.07 -28.33
CA GLU A 338 -19.78 -5.32 -28.88
C GLU A 338 -21.10 -5.72 -28.21
N ARG A 339 -21.24 -5.50 -26.91
CA ARG A 339 -22.49 -5.74 -26.18
C ARG A 339 -23.59 -4.78 -26.61
N GLU A 340 -23.27 -3.50 -26.77
CA GLU A 340 -24.20 -2.50 -27.32
C GLU A 340 -24.71 -2.88 -28.72
N ARG A 341 -23.82 -3.40 -29.57
CA ARG A 341 -24.15 -3.90 -30.92
C ARG A 341 -25.12 -5.08 -30.89
N ARG A 342 -25.08 -5.91 -29.84
CA ARG A 342 -26.03 -7.02 -29.60
C ARG A 342 -27.36 -6.56 -28.99
N GLY A 343 -27.52 -5.26 -28.75
CA GLY A 343 -28.73 -4.69 -28.16
C GLY A 343 -28.72 -4.63 -26.63
N GLU A 344 -27.64 -5.05 -25.97
CA GLU A 344 -27.49 -4.86 -24.52
C GLU A 344 -27.31 -3.36 -24.21
N ARG A 345 -27.74 -2.92 -23.04
CA ARG A 345 -27.63 -1.52 -22.59
C ARG A 345 -27.15 -1.50 -21.14
N PHE A 346 -26.39 -0.45 -20.81
CA PHE A 346 -26.08 -0.15 -19.43
C PHE A 346 -27.36 0.21 -18.67
N ASP A 347 -27.58 -0.47 -17.54
CA ASP A 347 -28.62 -0.12 -16.57
C ASP A 347 -27.95 0.45 -15.32
N PRO A 348 -28.08 1.77 -15.05
CA PRO A 348 -27.48 2.38 -13.87
C PRO A 348 -28.06 1.85 -12.55
N ASN A 349 -29.23 1.21 -12.59
CA ASN A 349 -29.90 0.63 -11.42
C ASN A 349 -29.63 -0.87 -11.27
N ALA A 350 -28.87 -1.49 -12.18
CA ALA A 350 -28.52 -2.89 -12.05
C ALA A 350 -27.75 -3.13 -10.73
N PRO A 351 -28.03 -4.25 -10.03
CA PRO A 351 -27.29 -4.60 -8.83
C PRO A 351 -25.82 -4.79 -9.18
N ASP A 352 -24.95 -4.11 -8.43
CA ASP A 352 -23.50 -4.27 -8.58
C ASP A 352 -23.10 -5.65 -8.06
N ALA A 353 -22.83 -6.57 -8.99
CA ALA A 353 -22.44 -7.94 -8.67
C ALA A 353 -21.13 -8.03 -7.84
N ARG A 354 -20.34 -6.95 -7.76
CA ARG A 354 -19.12 -6.89 -6.94
C ARG A 354 -19.28 -6.13 -5.62
N ALA A 355 -20.43 -5.48 -5.38
CA ALA A 355 -20.67 -4.75 -4.13
C ALA A 355 -20.83 -5.65 -2.89
N GLY A 356 -20.90 -6.97 -3.07
CA GLY A 356 -20.93 -7.96 -1.98
C GLY A 356 -19.57 -8.25 -1.34
N ASP A 357 -18.47 -7.91 -2.01
CA ASP A 357 -17.11 -8.19 -1.54
C ASP A 357 -16.58 -6.94 -0.84
N GLY A 358 -16.98 -6.77 0.43
CA GLY A 358 -16.60 -5.63 1.25
C GLY A 358 -15.09 -5.52 1.46
N GLU A 359 -14.41 -4.77 0.59
CA GLU A 359 -13.14 -4.13 0.91
C GLU A 359 -13.43 -2.69 1.35
N GLY A 360 -13.43 -2.49 2.68
CA GLY A 360 -13.56 -1.20 3.36
C GLY A 360 -12.47 -0.98 4.38
#